data_AF-A0A7I5EDK1-F1
#
_entry.id   AF-A0A7I5EDK1-F1
#
_cell.length_a   1.000
_cell.length_b   1.000
_cell.length_c   1.000
_cell.angle_alpha   90.00
_cell.angle_beta   90.00
_cell.angle_gamma   90.00
#
_symmetry.space_group_name_H-M   'P 1'
#
loop_
_entity.id
_entity.type
_entity.pdbx_description
1 polymer ?
#
loop_
_entity_poly.entity_id
_entity_poly.type
_entity_poly.pdbx_seq_one_letter_code
_entity_poly.pdbx_strand_id
1 'polypeptide(L)'
;MTDVAVVPSFNTGSDHRLVRGRFYLDCGLVRLTRIRSRQPCPTILDEDAVTRLAKEESFEVMDDIDADYENLVQTVTAIASSCRYCSQPQFSPHLCFFSCATREAKKYGSTGKSCGVHFAK
;
A
#
# COMPACT_ATOMS: atom_id res chain seq x y z
N MET A 1 -25.55 -8.65 -0.91
CA MET A 1 -26.38 -9.70 -0.27
C MET A 1 -25.54 -10.95 -0.15
N THR A 2 -25.35 -11.43 1.07
CA THR A 2 -24.57 -12.65 1.38
C THR A 2 -25.52 -13.84 1.50
N ASP A 3 -25.24 -14.92 0.78
CA ASP A 3 -26.00 -16.17 0.85
C ASP A 3 -25.28 -17.11 1.82
N VAL A 4 -25.96 -17.55 2.88
CA VAL A 4 -25.39 -18.42 3.91
C VAL A 4 -26.39 -19.52 4.22
N ALA A 5 -25.95 -20.77 4.14
CA ALA A 5 -26.76 -21.94 4.43
C ALA A 5 -25.95 -22.97 5.22
N VAL A 6 -26.60 -23.64 6.17
CA VAL A 6 -26.04 -24.83 6.83
C VAL A 6 -26.15 -26.00 5.87
N VAL A 7 -25.06 -26.71 5.63
CA VAL A 7 -25.07 -27.90 4.78
C VAL A 7 -25.80 -29.01 5.54
N PRO A 8 -26.85 -29.62 4.96
CA PRO A 8 -27.51 -30.77 5.56
C PRO A 8 -26.49 -31.87 5.87
N SER A 9 -26.74 -32.65 6.91
CA SER A 9 -25.80 -33.62 7.47
C SER A 9 -25.12 -34.47 6.38
N PHE A 10 -23.80 -34.39 6.35
CA PHE A 10 -22.93 -35.19 5.52
C PHE A 10 -22.08 -36.01 6.48
N ASN A 11 -21.93 -37.31 6.22
CA ASN A 11 -21.14 -38.16 7.10
C ASN A 11 -19.67 -37.73 6.97
N THR A 12 -19.12 -37.15 8.05
CA THR A 12 -17.68 -36.88 8.19
C THR A 12 -17.09 -37.41 9.48
N GLY A 13 -17.90 -38.06 10.31
CA GLY A 13 -17.48 -38.44 11.66
C GLY A 13 -17.26 -37.25 12.60
N SER A 14 -17.64 -36.02 12.20
CA SER A 14 -17.68 -34.84 13.07
C SER A 14 -19.11 -34.54 13.50
N ASP A 15 -19.27 -34.14 14.76
CA ASP A 15 -20.51 -33.66 15.38
C ASP A 15 -20.87 -32.21 15.01
N HIS A 16 -19.93 -31.49 14.36
CA HIS A 16 -20.16 -30.12 13.91
C HIS A 16 -20.80 -30.07 12.51
N ARG A 17 -21.75 -29.14 12.34
CA ARG A 17 -22.41 -28.90 11.05
C ARG A 17 -21.58 -27.95 10.19
N LEU A 18 -21.43 -28.25 8.89
CA LEU A 18 -20.80 -27.34 7.95
C LEU A 18 -21.73 -26.18 7.59
N VAL A 19 -21.13 -25.01 7.37
CA VAL A 19 -21.81 -23.82 6.86
C VAL A 19 -21.20 -23.45 5.52
N ARG A 20 -22.04 -23.30 4.50
CA ARG A 20 -21.66 -22.78 3.19
C ARG A 20 -22.10 -21.33 3.10
N GLY A 21 -21.15 -20.43 2.87
CA GLY A 21 -21.41 -19.02 2.60
C GLY A 21 -20.88 -18.61 1.24
N ARG A 22 -21.63 -17.77 0.53
CA ARG A 22 -21.18 -17.02 -0.65
C ARG A 22 -21.11 -15.54 -0.28
N PHE A 23 -19.89 -15.04 -0.26
CA PHE A 23 -19.58 -13.65 0.02
C PHE A 23 -19.20 -12.92 -1.26
N TYR A 24 -19.70 -11.71 -1.41
CA TYR A 24 -19.26 -10.78 -2.44
C TYR A 24 -18.36 -9.75 -1.78
N LEU A 25 -17.06 -9.90 -2.02
CA LEU A 25 -16.06 -8.95 -1.57
C LEU A 25 -15.75 -8.02 -2.74
N ASP A 26 -16.00 -6.73 -2.57
CA ASP A 26 -15.53 -5.74 -3.52
C ASP A 26 -14.03 -5.51 -3.27
N CYS A 27 -13.21 -6.31 -3.94
CA CYS A 27 -11.76 -6.20 -3.89
C CYS A 27 -11.26 -4.80 -4.32
N GLY A 28 -12.03 -4.07 -5.15
CA GLY A 28 -11.74 -2.70 -5.52
C GLY A 28 -11.87 -1.78 -4.32
N LEU A 29 -13.01 -1.81 -3.62
CA LEU A 29 -13.24 -1.01 -2.41
C LEU A 29 -12.26 -1.38 -1.29
N VAL A 30 -11.99 -2.66 -1.06
CA VAL A 30 -11.01 -3.11 -0.05
C VAL A 30 -9.59 -2.61 -0.39
N ARG A 31 -9.23 -2.58 -1.68
CA ARG A 31 -7.95 -2.01 -2.12
C ARG A 31 -7.93 -0.50 -1.98
N LEU A 32 -9.01 0.19 -2.34
CA LEU A 32 -9.11 1.64 -2.23
C LEU A 32 -9.08 2.10 -0.79
N THR A 33 -9.77 1.43 0.13
CA THR A 33 -9.70 1.72 1.57
C THR A 33 -8.30 1.48 2.10
N ARG A 34 -7.62 0.40 1.68
CA ARG A 34 -6.22 0.15 2.03
C ARG A 34 -5.25 1.19 1.48
N ILE A 35 -5.48 1.70 0.27
CA ILE A 35 -4.67 2.79 -0.31
C ILE A 35 -4.92 4.08 0.45
N ARG A 36 -6.19 4.41 0.72
CA ARG A 36 -6.57 5.61 1.48
C ARG A 36 -6.06 5.57 2.93
N SER A 37 -5.97 4.40 3.54
CA SER A 37 -5.45 4.22 4.89
C SER A 37 -3.92 4.18 4.96
N ARG A 38 -3.22 4.12 3.82
CA ARG A 38 -1.77 4.24 3.80
C ARG A 38 -1.41 5.71 4.02
N GLN A 39 -0.84 6.00 5.18
CA GLN A 39 -0.08 7.24 5.30
C GLN A 39 1.06 7.22 4.28
N PRO A 40 1.30 8.31 3.53
CA PRO A 40 2.50 8.42 2.72
C PRO A 40 3.70 8.16 3.62
N CYS A 41 4.67 7.37 3.14
CA CYS A 41 5.88 7.12 3.92
C CYS A 41 6.50 8.49 4.27
N PRO A 42 6.84 8.73 5.56
CA PRO A 42 7.46 9.98 5.94
C PRO A 42 8.70 10.18 5.07
N THR A 43 8.66 11.25 4.28
CA THR A 43 9.75 11.59 3.38
C THR A 43 10.85 12.16 4.25
N ILE A 44 11.91 11.40 4.47
CA ILE A 44 13.05 11.86 5.26
C ILE A 44 14.02 12.54 4.31
N LEU A 45 14.44 13.75 4.68
CA LEU A 45 15.51 14.46 4.01
C LEU A 45 16.82 14.11 4.70
N ASP A 46 17.83 13.78 3.91
CA ASP A 46 19.20 13.69 4.40
C ASP A 46 19.72 15.12 4.67
N GLU A 47 19.76 15.51 5.94
CA GLU A 47 20.17 16.84 6.39
C GLU A 47 21.59 17.19 5.96
N ASP A 48 22.50 16.22 5.98
CA ASP A 48 23.89 16.42 5.57
C ASP A 48 23.97 16.65 4.05
N ALA A 49 23.21 15.88 3.27
CA ALA A 49 23.12 16.08 1.83
C ALA A 49 22.49 17.45 1.48
N VAL A 50 21.42 17.85 2.17
CA VAL A 50 20.79 19.17 1.97
C VAL A 50 21.80 20.27 2.25
N THR A 51 22.51 20.17 3.38
CA THR A 51 23.51 21.18 3.80
C THR A 51 24.66 21.28 2.80
N ARG A 52 25.09 20.16 2.21
CA ARG A 52 26.16 20.15 1.19
C ARG A 52 25.71 20.79 -0.12
N LEU A 53 24.56 20.38 -0.65
CA LEU A 53 24.05 20.91 -1.92
C LEU A 53 23.70 22.41 -1.78
N ALA A 54 23.07 22.81 -0.67
CA ALA A 54 22.74 24.22 -0.44
C ALA A 54 23.98 25.14 -0.33
N LYS A 55 25.16 24.59 0.01
CA LYS A 55 26.43 25.35 0.02
C LYS A 55 27.09 25.44 -1.35
N GLU A 56 26.77 24.52 -2.25
CA GLU A 56 27.30 24.48 -3.62
C GLU A 56 26.51 25.42 -4.54
N GLU A 57 25.23 25.63 -4.25
CA GLU A 57 24.37 26.57 -4.99
C GLU A 57 24.78 28.03 -4.76
N SER A 58 25.00 28.75 -5.86
CA SER A 58 25.22 30.19 -5.88
C SER A 58 23.98 30.91 -6.41
N PHE A 59 23.29 31.66 -5.54
CA PHE A 59 22.19 32.53 -5.93
C PHE A 59 22.74 33.89 -6.37
N GLU A 60 22.95 34.06 -7.67
CA GLU A 60 23.25 35.36 -8.24
C GLU A 60 21.98 36.22 -8.28
N VAL A 61 22.11 37.50 -7.92
CA VAL A 61 20.98 38.43 -7.96
C VAL A 61 20.59 38.69 -9.40
N MET A 62 19.34 38.38 -9.75
CA MET A 62 18.77 38.68 -11.06
C MET A 62 18.04 40.03 -11.03
N ASP A 63 18.05 40.73 -12.16
CA ASP A 63 17.36 42.03 -12.30
C ASP A 63 15.82 41.89 -12.29
N ASP A 64 15.31 40.69 -12.60
CA ASP A 64 13.89 40.35 -12.59
C ASP A 64 13.55 39.50 -11.35
N ILE A 65 12.69 40.05 -10.50
CA ILE A 65 12.26 39.45 -9.22
C ILE A 65 11.46 38.16 -9.46
N ASP A 66 10.64 38.11 -10.51
CA ASP A 66 9.85 36.93 -10.80
C ASP A 66 10.76 35.79 -11.26
N ALA A 67 11.76 36.11 -12.10
CA ALA A 67 12.77 35.15 -12.53
C ALA A 67 13.66 34.66 -11.38
N ASP A 68 14.06 35.55 -10.47
CA ASP A 68 14.84 35.21 -9.28
C ASP A 68 14.07 34.26 -8.35
N TYR A 69 12.78 34.54 -8.14
CA TYR A 69 11.91 33.69 -7.33
C TYR A 69 11.72 32.30 -7.94
N GLU A 70 11.46 32.23 -9.25
CA GLU A 70 11.33 30.95 -9.95
C GLU A 70 12.63 30.13 -9.89
N ASN A 71 13.78 30.78 -10.04
CA ASN A 71 15.09 30.15 -9.88
C ASN A 71 15.26 29.57 -8.47
N LEU A 72 14.95 30.34 -7.43
CA LEU A 72 15.00 29.88 -6.04
C LEU A 72 14.10 28.65 -5.82
N VAL A 73 12.86 28.70 -6.28
CA VAL A 73 11.90 27.59 -6.14
C VAL A 73 12.39 26.35 -6.86
N GLN A 74 12.94 26.49 -8.06
CA GLN A 74 13.47 25.37 -8.84
C GLN A 74 14.66 24.73 -8.14
N THR A 75 15.62 25.52 -7.67
CA THR A 75 16.81 25.03 -6.97
C THR A 75 16.47 24.34 -5.66
N VAL A 76 15.61 24.93 -4.83
CA VAL A 76 15.15 24.31 -3.57
C VAL A 76 14.41 23.00 -3.85
N THR A 77 13.58 22.96 -4.90
CA THR A 77 12.86 21.75 -5.29
C THR A 77 13.81 20.66 -5.80
N ALA A 78 14.85 21.03 -6.55
CA ALA A 78 15.88 20.13 -7.05
C ALA A 78 16.67 19.50 -5.89
N ILE A 79 17.17 20.32 -4.96
CA ILE A 79 17.86 19.84 -3.74
C ILE A 79 16.95 18.91 -2.96
N ALA A 80 15.71 19.35 -2.68
CA ALA A 80 14.75 18.55 -1.94
C ALA A 80 14.44 17.23 -2.65
N SER A 81 14.40 17.17 -3.98
CA SER A 81 14.17 15.93 -4.71
C SER A 81 15.37 14.98 -4.65
N SER A 82 16.60 15.52 -4.68
CA SER A 82 17.84 14.75 -4.65
C SER A 82 18.18 14.21 -3.25
N CYS A 83 17.81 14.94 -2.19
CA CYS A 83 18.09 14.57 -0.80
C CYS A 83 17.02 13.67 -0.17
N ARG A 84 15.93 13.39 -0.89
CA ARG A 84 14.89 12.47 -0.43
C ARG A 84 15.41 11.05 -0.47
N TYR A 85 15.36 10.38 0.66
CA TYR A 85 15.36 8.92 0.68
C TYR A 85 14.01 8.42 1.18
N CYS A 86 13.49 7.40 0.50
CA CYS A 86 12.37 6.64 1.04
C CYS A 86 12.88 5.93 2.29
N SER A 87 12.46 6.39 3.46
CA SER A 87 12.49 5.56 4.65
C SER A 87 11.65 4.33 4.32
N GLN A 88 12.30 3.18 4.15
CA GLN A 88 11.57 1.94 3.92
C GLN A 88 10.58 1.79 5.09
N PRO A 89 9.28 1.53 4.83
CA PRO A 89 8.38 1.24 5.91
C PRO A 89 8.95 0.03 6.64
N GLN A 90 9.32 0.25 7.89
CA GLN A 90 9.91 -0.74 8.77
C GLN A 90 8.98 -1.94 8.74
N PHE A 91 9.39 -2.99 8.03
CA PHE A 91 8.61 -4.21 7.91
C PHE A 91 8.55 -4.84 9.30
N SER A 92 7.52 -4.55 10.08
CA SER A 92 7.21 -5.34 11.28
C SER A 92 6.82 -6.75 10.82
N PRO A 93 7.60 -7.79 11.16
CA PRO A 93 7.33 -9.15 10.70
C PRO A 93 6.06 -9.77 11.31
N HIS A 94 5.47 -9.12 12.33
CA HIS A 94 4.25 -9.60 12.99
C HIS A 94 2.95 -9.46 12.16
N LEU A 95 2.96 -8.70 11.06
CA LEU A 95 1.81 -8.57 10.16
C LEU A 95 1.85 -9.53 8.95
N CYS A 96 2.91 -10.35 8.83
CA CYS A 96 3.08 -11.29 7.71
C CYS A 96 2.11 -12.48 7.72
N PHE A 97 1.31 -12.67 8.78
CA PHE A 97 0.40 -13.83 8.84
C PHE A 97 -0.78 -13.73 7.87
N PHE A 98 -1.16 -12.52 7.41
CA PHE A 98 -2.28 -12.35 6.47
C PHE A 98 -1.87 -12.26 4.99
N SER A 99 -0.58 -12.14 4.66
CA SER A 99 -0.15 -12.04 3.25
C SER A 99 -0.09 -13.39 2.53
N CYS A 100 -0.01 -14.51 3.27
CA CYS A 100 0.13 -15.83 2.65
C CYS A 100 -1.12 -16.25 1.84
N ALA A 101 -2.32 -15.83 2.25
CA ALA A 101 -3.57 -16.16 1.56
C ALA A 101 -3.74 -15.50 0.17
N THR A 102 -2.92 -14.50 -0.18
CA THR A 102 -3.04 -13.78 -1.45
C THR A 102 -2.08 -14.26 -2.54
N ARG A 103 -1.15 -15.16 -2.23
CA ARG A 103 -0.21 -15.68 -3.24
C ARG A 103 -0.86 -16.67 -4.22
N GLU A 104 -1.97 -17.30 -3.85
CA GLU A 104 -2.72 -18.18 -4.74
C GLU A 104 -3.64 -17.44 -5.72
N ALA A 105 -3.95 -16.15 -5.48
CA ALA A 105 -4.84 -15.38 -6.34
C ALA A 105 -4.20 -14.93 -7.67
N LYS A 106 -2.87 -15.07 -7.83
CA LYS A 106 -2.18 -14.74 -9.08
C LYS A 106 -2.31 -15.80 -10.18
N LYS A 107 -2.88 -16.98 -9.89
CA LYS A 107 -2.99 -18.06 -10.89
C LYS A 107 -4.32 -18.10 -11.65
N TYR A 108 -5.35 -17.39 -11.18
CA TYR A 108 -6.68 -17.46 -11.79
C TYR A 108 -7.19 -16.08 -12.17
N GLY A 109 -6.97 -15.74 -13.44
CA GLY A 109 -7.47 -14.51 -14.06
C GLY A 109 -8.98 -14.36 -13.98
N SER A 110 -9.37 -13.10 -13.73
CA SER A 110 -10.55 -12.42 -14.29
C SER A 110 -11.73 -13.30 -14.67
N THR A 111 -12.41 -13.89 -13.70
CA THR A 111 -13.83 -14.24 -13.80
C THR A 111 -14.37 -14.32 -12.38
N GLY A 112 -15.51 -13.70 -12.11
CA GLY A 112 -16.12 -13.68 -10.78
C GLY A 112 -16.30 -15.10 -10.26
N LYS A 113 -15.53 -15.48 -9.23
CA LYS A 113 -15.59 -16.81 -8.62
C LYS A 113 -15.88 -16.67 -7.13
N SER A 114 -16.92 -17.37 -6.70
CA SER A 114 -17.24 -17.61 -5.30
C SER A 114 -16.11 -18.40 -4.66
N CYS A 115 -15.43 -17.83 -3.67
CA CYS A 115 -14.52 -18.58 -2.81
C CYS A 115 -15.35 -19.43 -1.84
N GLY A 116 -15.40 -20.73 -2.07
CA GLY A 116 -15.84 -21.69 -1.05
C GLY A 116 -14.70 -21.86 -0.05
N VAL A 117 -14.91 -21.44 1.20
CA VAL A 117 -13.94 -21.66 2.27
C VAL A 117 -14.15 -23.09 2.77
N HIS A 118 -13.28 -24.02 2.35
CA HIS A 118 -13.19 -25.34 2.95
C HIS A 118 -12.31 -25.27 4.19
N PHE A 119 -12.89 -25.46 5.36
CA PHE A 119 -12.13 -25.72 6.57
C PHE A 119 -11.75 -27.20 6.56
N ALA A 120 -10.53 -27.51 6.10
CA ALA A 120 -9.89 -28.79 6.35
C ALA A 120 -9.00 -28.66 7.59
N LYS A 121 -8.99 -29.72 8.39
CA LYS A 121 -8.08 -29.90 9.53
C LYS A 121 -6.76 -30.47 9.03
#